data_AF-A0A321LVQ4-F1
#
_entry.id   AF-A0A321LVQ4-F1
#
_cell.length_a   1.000
_cell.length_b   1.000
_cell.length_c   1.000
_cell.angle_alpha   90.00
_cell.angle_beta   90.00
_cell.angle_gamma   90.00
#
_symmetry.space_group_name_H-M   'P 1'
#
loop_
_entity.id
_entity.type
_entity.pdbx_description
1 polymer ?
#
loop_
_entity_poly.entity_id
_entity_poly.type
_entity_poly.pdbx_seq_one_letter_code
_entity_poly.pdbx_strand_id
1 'polypeptide(L)'
;MNTEKPIGTLLSETKEEFKEFLDTRLQLLKAEINEKMSRWKASIPLLAVAAALLLSGWMVLTFAFVALLHALFLPNPYSWLWAGLIVAGMYFIGGIVLGWMGYSELSSVSVAPERTLKVLKQDQVWIQNETRAA
;
A
#
# COMPACT_ATOMS: atom_id res chain seq x y z
N MET A 1 -20.85 60.08 11.42
CA MET A 1 -20.99 59.07 10.35
C MET A 1 -19.64 58.94 9.65
N ASN A 2 -19.26 57.71 9.31
CA ASN A 2 -18.03 57.28 8.63
C ASN A 2 -16.77 57.14 9.48
N THR A 3 -16.68 56.01 10.17
CA THR A 3 -15.41 55.36 10.46
C THR A 3 -15.25 54.26 9.42
N GLU A 4 -14.56 54.58 8.33
CA GLU A 4 -14.17 53.58 7.32
C GLU A 4 -13.33 52.54 8.06
N LYS A 5 -13.87 51.33 8.24
CA LYS A 5 -13.13 50.23 8.87
C LYS A 5 -11.82 50.08 8.08
N PRO A 6 -10.65 50.15 8.75
CA PRO A 6 -9.38 50.04 8.05
C PRO A 6 -9.36 48.75 7.23
N ILE A 7 -8.92 48.81 5.98
CA ILE A 7 -8.79 47.64 5.08
C ILE A 7 -7.94 46.54 5.74
N GLY A 8 -7.05 46.91 6.68
CA GLY A 8 -6.28 45.97 7.50
C GLY A 8 -7.12 45.10 8.46
N THR A 9 -8.28 45.57 8.92
CA THR A 9 -9.16 44.83 9.84
C THR A 9 -9.98 43.76 9.10
N LEU A 10 -10.38 44.04 7.85
CA LEU A 10 -11.07 43.07 6.98
C LEU A 10 -10.13 41.94 6.54
N LEU A 11 -8.85 42.25 6.30
CA LEU A 11 -7.84 41.25 5.94
C LEU A 11 -7.49 40.33 7.12
N SER A 12 -7.48 40.86 8.36
CA SER A 12 -7.32 40.03 9.56
C SER A 12 -8.53 39.14 9.80
N GLU A 13 -9.76 39.65 9.66
CA GLU A 13 -10.99 38.86 9.79
C GLU A 13 -11.05 37.72 8.77
N THR A 14 -10.68 37.98 7.51
CA THR A 14 -10.68 36.95 6.44
C THR A 14 -9.65 35.84 6.69
N LYS A 15 -8.49 36.18 7.26
CA LYS A 15 -7.44 35.22 7.63
C LYS A 15 -7.86 34.35 8.81
N GLU A 16 -8.57 34.94 9.78
CA GLU A 16 -9.15 34.23 10.91
C GLU A 16 -10.20 33.21 10.43
N GLU A 17 -11.12 33.61 9.55
CA GLU A 17 -12.15 32.74 8.97
C GLU A 17 -11.56 31.59 8.13
N PHE A 18 -10.52 31.85 7.34
CA PHE A 18 -9.84 30.79 6.57
C PHE A 18 -9.15 29.78 7.47
N LYS A 19 -8.55 30.24 8.58
CA LYS A 19 -7.93 29.36 9.59
C LYS A 19 -9.00 28.49 10.27
N GLU A 20 -10.15 29.06 10.60
CA GLU A 20 -11.28 28.34 11.20
C GLU A 20 -11.89 27.31 10.24
N PHE A 21 -12.03 27.65 8.95
CA PHE A 21 -12.47 26.71 7.91
C PHE A 21 -11.49 25.55 7.74
N LEU A 22 -10.18 25.82 7.67
CA LEU A 22 -9.16 24.80 7.56
C LEU A 22 -9.16 23.88 8.77
N ASP A 23 -9.27 24.43 9.98
CA ASP A 23 -9.33 23.63 11.20
C ASP A 23 -10.54 22.70 11.19
N THR A 24 -11.72 23.23 10.82
CA THR A 24 -12.95 22.44 10.66
C THR A 24 -12.77 21.31 9.65
N ARG A 25 -12.16 21.58 8.49
CA ARG A 25 -11.96 20.58 7.44
C ARG A 25 -10.95 19.51 7.84
N LEU A 26 -9.92 19.88 8.61
CA LEU A 26 -8.98 18.94 9.21
C LEU A 26 -9.66 18.08 10.27
N GLN A 27 -10.53 18.64 11.10
CA GLN A 27 -11.31 17.89 12.09
C GLN A 27 -12.23 16.86 11.41
N LEU A 28 -12.95 17.27 10.35
CA LEU A 28 -13.77 16.38 9.53
C LEU A 28 -12.95 15.29 8.84
N LEU A 29 -11.82 15.64 8.22
CA LEU A 29 -10.92 14.66 7.59
C LEU A 29 -10.40 13.64 8.60
N LYS A 30 -9.99 14.09 9.79
CA LYS A 30 -9.57 13.20 10.88
C LYS A 30 -10.72 12.29 11.33
N ALA A 31 -11.93 12.81 11.43
CA ALA A 31 -13.11 12.03 11.78
C ALA A 31 -13.42 10.97 10.72
N GLU A 32 -13.40 11.30 9.44
CA GLU A 32 -13.66 10.36 8.34
C GLU A 32 -12.59 9.26 8.25
N ILE A 33 -11.31 9.63 8.41
CA ILE A 33 -10.21 8.66 8.49
C ILE A 33 -10.40 7.74 9.69
N ASN A 34 -10.76 8.27 10.86
CA ASN A 34 -11.02 7.47 12.06
C ASN A 34 -12.23 6.55 11.91
N GLU A 35 -13.29 6.99 11.25
CA GLU A 35 -14.47 6.17 10.98
C GLU A 35 -14.13 5.02 10.02
N LYS A 36 -13.42 5.32 8.91
CA LYS A 36 -12.90 4.30 7.99
C LYS A 36 -11.98 3.34 8.74
N MET A 37 -11.03 3.85 9.51
CA MET A 37 -10.09 3.03 10.29
C MET A 37 -10.80 2.16 11.33
N SER A 38 -11.85 2.66 11.98
CA SER A 38 -12.64 1.92 12.98
C SER A 38 -13.34 0.70 12.35
N ARG A 39 -13.94 0.88 11.16
CA ARG A 39 -14.52 -0.24 10.40
C ARG A 39 -13.48 -1.31 10.05
N TRP A 40 -12.28 -0.89 9.66
CA TRP A 40 -11.18 -1.81 9.36
C TRP A 40 -10.69 -2.52 10.63
N LYS A 41 -10.52 -1.80 11.75
CA LYS A 41 -10.07 -2.35 13.03
C LYS A 41 -10.94 -3.50 13.54
N ALA A 42 -12.26 -3.39 13.40
CA ALA A 42 -13.19 -4.45 13.79
C ALA A 42 -13.00 -5.75 12.97
N SER A 43 -12.50 -5.63 11.74
CA SER A 43 -12.34 -6.76 10.81
C SER A 43 -10.93 -7.38 10.83
N ILE A 44 -9.91 -6.64 11.29
CA ILE A 44 -8.52 -7.12 11.43
C ILE A 44 -8.42 -8.44 12.20
N PRO A 45 -9.02 -8.63 13.39
CA PRO A 45 -8.83 -9.88 14.13
C PRO A 45 -9.43 -11.08 13.40
N LEU A 46 -10.60 -10.90 12.75
CA LEU A 46 -11.23 -11.97 11.98
C LEU A 46 -10.38 -12.34 10.76
N LEU A 47 -9.83 -11.35 10.06
CA LEU A 47 -8.90 -11.57 8.95
C LEU A 47 -7.60 -12.24 9.40
N ALA A 48 -7.08 -11.89 10.57
CA ALA A 48 -5.89 -12.52 11.13
C ALA A 48 -6.14 -14.01 11.44
N VAL A 49 -7.29 -14.34 12.05
CA VAL A 49 -7.68 -15.73 12.30
C VAL A 49 -7.91 -16.49 10.99
N ALA A 50 -8.59 -15.89 10.02
CA ALA A 50 -8.81 -16.49 8.70
C ALA A 50 -7.48 -16.76 7.98
N ALA A 51 -6.55 -15.79 7.99
CA ALA A 51 -5.21 -15.96 7.43
C ALA A 51 -4.43 -17.06 8.13
N ALA A 52 -4.48 -17.13 9.46
CA ALA A 52 -3.85 -18.20 10.23
C ALA A 52 -4.42 -19.59 9.86
N LEU A 53 -5.75 -19.72 9.78
CA LEU A 53 -6.41 -20.96 9.38
C LEU A 53 -6.07 -21.38 7.95
N LEU A 54 -6.07 -20.44 7.00
CA LEU A 54 -5.68 -20.69 5.62
C LEU A 54 -4.22 -21.12 5.52
N LEU A 55 -3.32 -20.48 6.27
CA LEU A 55 -1.92 -20.85 6.31
C LEU A 55 -1.72 -22.24 6.92
N SER A 56 -2.39 -22.54 8.04
CA SER A 56 -2.36 -23.88 8.64
C SER A 56 -2.91 -24.95 7.69
N GLY A 57 -4.04 -24.67 7.04
CA GLY A 57 -4.63 -25.56 6.04
C GLY A 57 -3.70 -25.80 4.85
N TRP A 58 -3.02 -24.76 4.37
CA TRP A 58 -2.01 -24.86 3.30
C TRP A 58 -0.84 -25.78 3.69
N MET A 59 -0.35 -25.71 4.94
CA MET A 59 0.70 -26.60 5.43
C MET A 59 0.24 -28.07 5.44
N VAL A 60 -0.97 -28.33 5.94
CA VAL A 60 -1.56 -29.68 5.96
C VAL A 60 -1.79 -30.20 4.55
N LEU A 61 -2.28 -29.36 3.63
CA LEU A 61 -2.49 -29.72 2.23
C LEU A 61 -1.16 -30.04 1.53
N THR A 62 -0.11 -29.26 1.79
CA THR A 62 1.25 -29.53 1.30
C THR A 62 1.74 -30.89 1.78
N PHE A 63 1.58 -31.17 3.08
CA PHE A 63 1.96 -32.47 3.65
C PHE A 63 1.15 -33.62 3.02
N ALA A 64 -0.16 -33.46 2.86
CA ALA A 64 -1.02 -34.45 2.22
C ALA A 64 -0.57 -34.73 0.78
N PHE A 65 -0.17 -33.70 0.04
CA PHE A 65 0.33 -33.85 -1.32
C PHE A 65 1.68 -34.59 -1.37
N VAL A 66 2.59 -34.29 -0.44
CA VAL A 66 3.84 -35.06 -0.27
C VAL A 66 3.54 -36.52 0.07
N ALA A 67 2.62 -36.78 1.00
CA ALA A 67 2.23 -38.13 1.39
C ALA A 67 1.57 -38.91 0.24
N LEU A 68 0.76 -38.24 -0.58
CA LEU A 68 0.15 -38.81 -1.78
C LEU A 68 1.22 -39.22 -2.80
N LEU A 69 2.19 -38.33 -3.06
CA LEU A 69 3.31 -38.66 -3.95
C LEU A 69 4.14 -39.79 -3.37
N HIS A 70 4.45 -39.77 -2.07
CA HIS A 70 5.14 -40.86 -1.40
C HIS A 70 4.43 -42.22 -1.61
N ALA A 71 3.10 -42.27 -1.51
CA ALA A 71 2.32 -43.49 -1.72
C ALA A 71 2.33 -43.97 -3.19
N LEU A 72 2.49 -43.06 -4.16
CA LEU A 72 2.61 -43.38 -5.59
C LEU A 72 4.01 -43.90 -5.96
N PHE A 73 5.04 -43.47 -5.25
CA PHE A 73 6.39 -44.02 -5.41
C PHE A 73 6.47 -45.37 -4.66
N LEU A 74 7.02 -46.39 -5.33
CA LEU A 74 7.29 -47.73 -4.77
C LEU A 74 8.01 -47.67 -3.40
N PRO A 75 7.98 -48.75 -2.57
CA PRO A 75 8.58 -48.77 -1.23
C PRO A 75 10.10 -48.63 -1.30
N ASN A 76 10.56 -47.39 -1.41
CA ASN A 76 11.94 -46.97 -1.33
C ASN A 76 12.09 -46.14 -0.04
N PRO A 77 13.10 -46.43 0.81
CA PRO A 77 13.38 -45.65 2.01
C PRO A 77 13.46 -44.13 1.77
N TYR A 78 13.86 -43.71 0.57
CA TYR A 78 14.06 -42.29 0.21
C TYR A 78 12.85 -41.63 -0.46
N SER A 79 11.73 -42.33 -0.61
CA SER A 79 10.53 -41.82 -1.30
C SER A 79 9.96 -40.53 -0.68
N TRP A 80 10.02 -40.37 0.65
CA TRP A 80 9.64 -39.13 1.34
C TRP A 80 10.51 -37.94 0.92
N LEU A 81 11.82 -38.14 0.73
CA LEU A 81 12.74 -37.09 0.30
C LEU A 81 12.42 -36.66 -1.13
N TRP A 82 12.21 -37.61 -2.04
CA TRP A 82 11.87 -37.32 -3.43
C TRP A 82 10.51 -36.63 -3.57
N ALA A 83 9.50 -37.10 -2.86
CA ALA A 83 8.19 -36.45 -2.83
C ALA A 83 8.29 -35.01 -2.31
N GLY A 84 9.00 -34.79 -1.21
CA GLY A 84 9.25 -33.45 -0.67
C GLY A 84 9.98 -32.55 -1.65
N LEU A 85 11.00 -33.07 -2.35
CA LEU A 85 11.79 -32.31 -3.32
C LEU A 85 10.96 -31.90 -4.54
N ILE A 86 10.07 -32.77 -5.03
CA ILE A 86 9.16 -32.47 -6.15
C ILE A 86 8.20 -31.34 -5.76
N VAL A 87 7.57 -31.43 -4.59
CA VAL A 87 6.62 -30.40 -4.13
C VAL A 87 7.35 -29.08 -3.87
N ALA A 88 8.54 -29.11 -3.26
CA ALA A 88 9.36 -27.93 -3.06
C ALA A 88 9.77 -27.29 -4.38
N GLY A 89 10.20 -28.10 -5.37
CA GLY A 89 10.53 -27.63 -6.72
C GLY A 89 9.33 -26.98 -7.41
N MET A 90 8.13 -27.57 -7.29
CA MET A 90 6.89 -26.99 -7.82
C MET A 90 6.61 -25.61 -7.21
N TYR A 91 6.71 -25.46 -5.89
CA TYR A 91 6.54 -24.15 -5.23
C TYR A 91 7.62 -23.14 -5.60
N PHE A 92 8.85 -23.59 -5.78
CA PHE A 92 9.96 -22.71 -6.17
C PHE A 92 9.74 -22.15 -7.58
N ILE A 93 9.39 -23.01 -8.53
CA ILE A 93 9.09 -22.60 -9.91
C ILE A 93 7.88 -21.66 -9.94
N GLY A 94 6.79 -22.03 -9.27
CA GLY A 94 5.60 -21.19 -9.20
C GLY A 94 5.88 -19.82 -8.55
N GLY A 95 6.66 -19.81 -7.47
CA GLY A 95 7.06 -18.60 -6.76
C GLY A 95 7.95 -17.67 -7.59
N ILE A 96 8.91 -18.22 -8.34
CA ILE A 96 9.74 -17.44 -9.27
C ILE A 96 8.89 -16.83 -10.37
N VAL A 97 8.00 -17.61 -10.99
CA VAL A 97 7.15 -17.13 -12.10
C VAL A 97 6.23 -16.02 -11.62
N LEU A 98 5.47 -16.26 -10.54
CA LEU A 98 4.56 -15.26 -9.99
C LEU A 98 5.30 -14.03 -9.44
N GLY A 99 6.44 -14.25 -8.79
CA GLY A 99 7.30 -13.17 -8.29
C GLY A 99 7.84 -12.30 -9.41
N TRP A 100 8.28 -12.91 -10.51
CA TRP A 100 8.71 -12.18 -11.70
C TRP A 100 7.54 -11.39 -12.30
N MET A 101 6.38 -12.02 -12.50
CA MET A 101 5.19 -11.33 -13.04
C MET A 101 4.80 -10.12 -12.17
N GLY A 102 4.75 -10.29 -10.85
CA GLY A 102 4.44 -9.20 -9.92
C GLY A 102 5.51 -8.11 -9.91
N TYR A 103 6.79 -8.48 -9.95
CA TYR A 103 7.89 -7.52 -10.03
C TYR A 103 7.87 -6.74 -11.35
N SER A 104 7.59 -7.41 -12.46
CA SER A 104 7.46 -6.81 -13.79
C SER A 104 6.33 -5.77 -13.79
N GLU A 105 5.17 -6.14 -13.26
CA GLU A 105 4.02 -5.23 -13.16
C GLU A 105 4.37 -4.00 -12.31
N LEU A 106 4.92 -4.20 -11.11
CA LEU A 106 5.35 -3.10 -10.23
C LEU A 106 6.45 -2.23 -10.85
N SER A 107 7.33 -2.80 -11.66
CA SER A 107 8.40 -2.05 -12.34
C SER A 107 7.89 -1.26 -13.56
N SER A 108 6.80 -1.73 -14.18
CA SER A 108 6.13 -1.05 -15.29
C SER A 108 5.24 0.10 -14.83
N VAL A 109 4.67 0.00 -13.62
CA VAL A 109 3.94 1.08 -12.98
C VAL A 109 4.95 2.00 -12.30
N SER A 110 5.33 3.09 -12.96
CA SER A 110 6.16 4.13 -12.33
C SER A 110 5.42 4.66 -11.08
N VAL A 111 5.81 4.19 -9.90
CA VAL A 111 5.26 4.61 -8.60
C VAL A 111 5.42 6.14 -8.41
N ALA A 112 6.37 6.73 -9.14
CA ALA A 112 6.56 8.16 -9.23
C ALA A 112 5.69 8.75 -10.36
N PRO A 113 4.78 9.72 -10.08
CA PRO A 113 4.01 10.38 -11.12
C PRO A 113 4.92 11.25 -11.99
N GLU A 114 5.35 10.71 -13.13
CA GLU A 114 6.30 11.36 -14.03
C GLU A 114 5.83 12.74 -14.50
N ARG A 115 4.52 12.89 -14.73
CA ARG A 115 3.89 14.18 -15.08
C ARG A 115 4.08 15.22 -13.98
N THR A 116 3.82 14.84 -12.72
CA THR A 116 3.94 15.74 -11.57
C THR A 116 5.39 16.11 -11.31
N LEU A 117 6.31 15.14 -11.42
CA LEU A 117 7.74 15.40 -11.30
C LEU A 117 8.28 16.31 -12.41
N LYS A 118 7.75 16.19 -13.63
CA LYS A 118 8.15 17.06 -14.74
C LYS A 118 7.69 18.50 -14.53
N VAL A 119 6.46 18.71 -14.05
CA VAL A 119 5.93 20.04 -13.73
C VAL A 119 6.73 20.68 -12.59
N LEU A 120 7.00 19.95 -11.50
CA LEU A 120 7.80 20.47 -10.38
C LEU A 120 9.23 20.84 -10.79
N LYS A 121 9.86 20.08 -11.68
CA LYS A 121 11.17 20.43 -12.24
C LYS A 121 11.10 21.70 -13.10
N GLN A 122 10.04 21.87 -13.87
CA GLN A 122 9.86 23.07 -14.71
C GLN A 122 9.61 24.32 -13.85
N ASP A 123 8.83 24.18 -12.78
CA ASP A 123 8.59 25.27 -11.82
C ASP A 123 9.87 25.67 -11.08
N GLN A 124 10.72 24.71 -10.71
CA GLN A 124 12.02 24.99 -10.08
C GLN A 124 12.96 25.78 -11.00
N VAL A 125 13.00 25.43 -12.29
CA VAL A 125 13.82 26.14 -13.29
C VAL A 125 13.31 27.57 -13.50
N TRP A 126 11.97 27.76 -13.51
CA TRP A 126 11.38 29.09 -13.63
C TRP A 126 11.75 29.99 -12.45
N ILE A 127 11.63 29.48 -11.21
CA ILE A 127 11.99 30.22 -10.00
C ILE A 127 13.49 30.60 -9.98
N GLN A 128 14.38 29.69 -10.41
CA GLN A 128 15.82 29.98 -10.49
C GLN A 128 16.17 31.03 -11.53
N ASN A 129 15.43 31.10 -12.64
CA ASN A 129 15.65 32.13 -13.65
C ASN A 129 15.15 33.49 -13.18
N GLU A 130 14.02 33.54 -12.48
CA GLU A 130 13.45 34.79 -11.96
C GLU A 130 14.33 35.41 -10.85
N THR A 131 14.92 34.58 -9.97
CA THR A 131 15.87 35.07 -8.95
C THR A 131 17.23 35.47 -9.51
N ARG A 132 17.57 35.06 -10.73
CA ARG A 132 18.80 35.45 -11.42
C ARG A 132 18.62 36.68 -12.32
N ALA A 133 17.36 37.02 -12.64
CA ALA A 133 16.98 38.18 -13.44
C ALA A 133 16.56 39.40 -12.58
N ALA A 134 16.33 39.21 -11.28
CA ALA A 134 16.16 40.26 -10.27
C ALA A 134 17.51 40.67 -9.64
#